data_AF-A0A6P2JZL5-F1
#
_entry.id   AF-A0A6P2JZL5-F1
#
_cell.length_a   1.000
_cell.length_b   1.000
_cell.length_c   1.000
_cell.angle_alpha   90.00
_cell.angle_beta   90.00
_cell.angle_gamma   90.00
#
_symmetry.space_group_name_H-M   'P 1'
#
loop_
_entity.id
_entity.type
_entity.pdbx_description
1 polymer ?
#
loop_
_entity_poly.entity_id
_entity_poly.type
_entity_poly.pdbx_seq_one_letter_code
_entity_poly.pdbx_strand_id
1 'polypeptide(L)'
;MSHPVFLESPPWARMPEGRKGELNAYFAAGGPSLEANAFVPLFWRVLFGPDDVRFAYRIDDFDPEDQADELDEYLEGATPEERDTRYPYLVTTKASALARAAARRDNLVDLLGERYRSIYDAFVDYVAAAFGEFVLVRTSGLPIAHDDTNAFATELAQVALLERQREPDAGLAREIQELRRAPDADAVWRVSGSGDAHADAHPWPSRALAEAFPACAPRATQAAPTPRDTADKPRYRPRNRLDNVLEWGAACIFAAAFIGTWIMTKSIWLAIGVTAVVTAILVWGIVRVQRIK
;
A
#
# COMPACT_ATOMS: atom_id res chain seq x y z
N MET A 1 9.25 2.46 -3.15
CA MET A 1 8.25 1.38 -3.37
C MET A 1 6.94 1.83 -2.74
N SER A 2 5.79 1.34 -3.22
CA SER A 2 4.50 1.59 -2.58
C SER A 2 4.32 0.64 -1.39
N HIS A 3 3.80 1.14 -0.28
CA HIS A 3 3.49 0.44 0.97
C HIS A 3 2.01 0.66 1.31
N PRO A 4 1.08 0.09 0.52
CA PRO A 4 -0.32 0.43 0.65
C PRO A 4 -0.91 -0.11 1.96
N VAL A 5 -1.86 0.65 2.49
CA VAL A 5 -2.65 0.33 3.68
C VAL A 5 -4.10 0.60 3.32
N PHE A 6 -5.00 -0.28 3.73
CA PHE A 6 -6.40 -0.19 3.36
C PHE A 6 -7.29 -0.14 4.59
N LEU A 7 -8.23 0.81 4.62
CA LEU A 7 -9.37 0.83 5.54
C LEU A 7 -10.58 0.25 4.81
N GLU A 8 -10.99 -0.93 5.21
CA GLU A 8 -11.96 -1.76 4.51
C GLU A 8 -13.14 -2.09 5.43
N SER A 9 -14.27 -2.42 4.81
CA SER A 9 -15.47 -2.94 5.48
C SER A 9 -15.62 -4.44 5.23
N PRO A 10 -14.97 -5.29 6.03
CA PRO A 10 -15.01 -6.73 5.79
C PRO A 10 -16.35 -7.35 6.20
N PRO A 11 -16.71 -8.52 5.63
CA PRO A 11 -17.88 -9.29 6.06
C PRO A 11 -17.69 -9.99 7.41
N TRP A 12 -16.47 -10.05 7.95
CA TRP A 12 -16.13 -10.72 9.21
C TRP A 12 -15.23 -9.86 10.10
N ALA A 13 -15.19 -10.19 11.39
CA ALA A 13 -14.36 -9.51 12.39
C ALA A 13 -12.86 -9.91 12.35
N ARG A 14 -12.32 -10.25 11.17
CA ARG A 14 -10.91 -10.66 10.98
C ARG A 14 -10.48 -10.53 9.52
N MET A 15 -9.17 -10.56 9.30
CA MET A 15 -8.59 -10.78 7.98
C MET A 15 -9.05 -12.14 7.39
N PRO A 16 -9.24 -12.23 6.06
CA PRO A 16 -9.49 -13.49 5.38
C PRO A 16 -8.25 -14.38 5.43
N GLU A 17 -8.45 -15.69 5.43
CA GLU A 17 -7.38 -16.67 5.35
C GLU A 17 -7.22 -17.18 3.91
N GLY A 18 -6.25 -16.63 3.17
CA GLY A 18 -5.98 -17.01 1.77
C GLY A 18 -5.74 -18.50 1.58
N ARG A 19 -5.00 -19.15 2.48
CA ARG A 19 -4.78 -20.61 2.46
C ARG A 19 -6.07 -21.44 2.56
N LYS A 20 -7.16 -20.85 3.04
CA LYS A 20 -8.49 -21.47 3.12
C LYS A 20 -9.40 -21.06 1.96
N GLY A 21 -8.92 -20.27 1.00
CA GLY A 21 -9.70 -19.77 -0.13
C GLY A 21 -10.71 -18.69 0.25
N GLU A 22 -10.50 -17.95 1.33
CA GLU A 22 -11.47 -16.96 1.82
C GLU A 22 -11.37 -15.59 1.11
N LEU A 23 -10.30 -15.34 0.35
CA LEU A 23 -10.05 -14.04 -0.31
C LEU A 23 -11.12 -13.68 -1.34
N ASN A 24 -11.54 -14.64 -2.16
CA ASN A 24 -12.60 -14.41 -3.14
C ASN A 24 -13.92 -13.97 -2.49
N ALA A 25 -14.34 -14.64 -1.43
CA ALA A 25 -15.55 -14.27 -0.70
C ALA A 25 -15.42 -12.92 0.02
N TYR A 26 -14.22 -12.60 0.53
CA TYR A 26 -13.91 -11.32 1.14
C TYR A 26 -14.08 -10.15 0.17
N PHE A 27 -13.43 -10.22 -1.00
CA PHE A 27 -13.47 -9.12 -1.98
C PHE A 27 -14.82 -9.06 -2.73
N ALA A 28 -15.49 -10.19 -2.92
CA ALA A 28 -16.83 -10.23 -3.52
C ALA A 28 -17.91 -9.56 -2.66
N ALA A 29 -17.68 -9.36 -1.36
CA ALA A 29 -18.61 -8.66 -0.47
C ALA A 29 -18.79 -7.17 -0.84
N GLY A 30 -17.88 -6.60 -1.65
CA GLY A 30 -18.06 -5.27 -2.25
C GLY A 30 -18.11 -4.11 -1.26
N GLY A 31 -17.51 -4.27 -0.07
CA GLY A 31 -17.43 -3.21 0.92
C GLY A 31 -16.55 -2.03 0.45
N PRO A 32 -16.78 -0.81 0.95
CA PRO A 32 -15.90 0.33 0.67
C PRO A 32 -14.45 0.04 1.08
N SER A 33 -13.52 0.63 0.35
CA SER A 33 -12.08 0.61 0.64
C SER A 33 -11.50 2.00 0.48
N LEU A 34 -10.79 2.47 1.52
CA LEU A 34 -9.93 3.65 1.43
C LEU A 34 -8.48 3.20 1.45
N GLU A 35 -7.63 3.82 0.64
CA GLU A 35 -6.21 3.52 0.51
C GLU A 35 -5.35 4.67 1.06
N ALA A 36 -4.31 4.32 1.79
CA ALA A 36 -3.22 5.19 2.17
C ALA A 36 -1.89 4.50 1.82
N ASN A 37 -0.80 5.26 1.79
CA ASN A 37 0.51 4.73 1.43
C ASN A 37 1.54 5.06 2.48
N ALA A 38 2.24 4.04 2.96
CA ALA A 38 3.35 4.08 3.93
C ALA A 38 2.99 4.52 5.37
N PHE A 39 1.72 4.77 5.69
CA PHE A 39 1.28 5.09 7.04
C PHE A 39 -0.22 4.80 7.23
N VAL A 40 -0.67 4.74 8.49
CA VAL A 40 -2.10 4.71 8.87
C VAL A 40 -2.57 6.14 9.16
N PRO A 41 -3.46 6.73 8.32
CA PRO A 41 -3.98 8.07 8.53
C PRO A 41 -4.55 8.31 9.93
N LEU A 42 -4.41 9.55 10.43
CA LEU A 42 -4.85 9.89 11.79
C LEU A 42 -6.34 9.65 12.01
N PHE A 43 -7.20 9.92 11.00
CA PHE A 43 -8.64 9.66 11.16
C PHE A 43 -8.98 8.17 11.10
N TRP A 44 -8.09 7.32 10.62
CA TRP A 44 -8.31 5.87 10.73
C TRP A 44 -7.99 5.42 12.15
N ARG A 45 -6.87 5.89 12.73
CA ARG A 45 -6.46 5.57 14.11
C ARG A 45 -7.49 5.97 15.17
N VAL A 46 -8.26 7.04 14.96
CA VAL A 46 -9.30 7.44 15.93
C VAL A 46 -10.46 6.43 16.05
N LEU A 47 -10.63 5.53 15.08
CA LEU A 47 -11.66 4.50 15.11
C LEU A 47 -11.28 3.33 16.05
N PHE A 48 -10.01 3.18 16.37
CA PHE A 48 -9.48 2.00 17.05
C PHE A 48 -8.92 2.33 18.44
N GLY A 49 -8.80 1.31 19.28
CA GLY A 49 -8.04 1.32 20.51
C GLY A 49 -6.89 0.32 20.47
N PRO A 50 -6.00 0.32 21.48
CA PRO A 50 -4.88 -0.62 21.56
C PRO A 50 -5.34 -2.09 21.58
N ASP A 51 -6.54 -2.37 22.10
CA ASP A 51 -7.10 -3.73 22.20
C ASP A 51 -7.67 -4.26 20.87
N ASP A 52 -7.71 -3.45 19.82
CA ASP A 52 -8.21 -3.84 18.49
C ASP A 52 -7.11 -4.42 17.58
N VAL A 53 -5.86 -4.48 18.05
CA VAL A 53 -4.74 -5.06 17.31
C VAL A 53 -4.89 -6.58 17.23
N ARG A 54 -4.85 -7.13 16.02
CA ARG A 54 -4.87 -8.56 15.72
C ARG A 54 -3.73 -8.89 14.76
N PHE A 55 -3.54 -10.18 14.47
CA PHE A 55 -2.45 -10.65 13.62
C PHE A 55 -2.97 -11.58 12.53
N ALA A 56 -2.46 -11.39 11.31
CA ALA A 56 -2.68 -12.28 10.18
C ALA A 56 -1.32 -12.80 9.71
N TYR A 57 -1.31 -13.98 9.11
CA TYR A 57 -0.10 -14.52 8.50
C TYR A 57 0.11 -13.89 7.13
N ARG A 58 1.35 -13.58 6.78
CA ARG A 58 1.67 -13.02 5.46
C ARG A 58 1.32 -13.97 4.32
N ILE A 59 1.41 -15.27 4.54
CA ILE A 59 1.01 -16.28 3.56
C ILE A 59 -0.51 -16.28 3.25
N ASP A 60 -1.35 -15.73 4.13
CA ASP A 60 -2.79 -15.65 3.92
C ASP A 60 -3.22 -14.50 2.99
N ASP A 61 -2.27 -13.67 2.55
CA ASP A 61 -2.52 -12.64 1.53
C ASP A 61 -2.50 -13.20 0.11
N PHE A 62 -2.05 -14.45 -0.07
CA PHE A 62 -2.00 -15.13 -1.36
C PHE A 62 -3.26 -15.98 -1.58
N ASP A 63 -3.83 -15.86 -2.77
CA ASP A 63 -4.92 -16.75 -3.22
C ASP A 63 -4.33 -18.00 -3.87
N PRO A 64 -4.51 -19.21 -3.32
CA PRO A 64 -3.96 -20.43 -3.91
C PRO A 64 -4.59 -20.79 -5.26
N GLU A 65 -5.78 -20.27 -5.60
CA GLU A 65 -6.45 -20.53 -6.88
C GLU A 65 -5.99 -19.54 -7.96
N ASP A 66 -5.81 -18.27 -7.60
CA ASP A 66 -5.47 -17.19 -8.54
C ASP A 66 -3.98 -16.82 -8.57
N GLN A 67 -3.23 -17.13 -7.51
CA GLN A 67 -1.83 -16.73 -7.29
C GLN A 67 -0.94 -17.92 -6.89
N ALA A 68 -1.27 -19.12 -7.39
CA ALA A 68 -0.51 -20.35 -7.10
C ALA A 68 1.00 -20.19 -7.39
N ASP A 69 1.36 -19.59 -8.53
CA ASP A 69 2.77 -19.39 -8.91
C ASP A 69 3.51 -18.44 -7.94
N GLU A 70 2.86 -17.37 -7.47
CA GLU A 70 3.44 -16.42 -6.51
C GLU A 70 3.58 -17.03 -5.12
N LEU A 71 2.59 -17.84 -4.71
CA LEU A 71 2.63 -18.59 -3.46
C LEU A 71 3.75 -19.63 -3.48
N ASP A 72 3.93 -20.36 -4.59
CA ASP A 72 5.01 -21.33 -4.76
C ASP A 72 6.38 -20.64 -4.72
N GLU A 73 6.57 -19.52 -5.45
CA GLU A 73 7.80 -18.73 -5.39
C GLU A 73 8.10 -18.23 -3.97
N TYR A 74 7.08 -17.73 -3.27
CA TYR A 74 7.21 -17.29 -1.88
C TYR A 74 7.63 -18.46 -0.97
N LEU A 75 7.00 -19.63 -1.13
CA LEU A 75 7.32 -20.81 -0.32
C LEU A 75 8.72 -21.37 -0.60
N GLU A 76 9.16 -21.40 -1.87
CA GLU A 76 10.50 -21.86 -2.25
C GLU A 76 11.60 -20.97 -1.67
N GLY A 77 11.37 -19.65 -1.61
CA GLY A 77 12.31 -18.69 -1.07
C GLY A 77 12.27 -18.52 0.46
N ALA A 78 11.14 -18.81 1.10
CA ALA A 78 10.91 -18.51 2.51
C ALA A 78 11.47 -19.56 3.48
N THR A 79 12.19 -19.10 4.51
CA THR A 79 12.53 -19.93 5.67
C THR A 79 11.26 -20.33 6.45
N PRO A 80 11.31 -21.36 7.32
CA PRO A 80 10.17 -21.71 8.18
C PRO A 80 9.64 -20.51 8.99
N GLU A 81 10.52 -19.66 9.49
CA GLU A 81 10.16 -18.45 10.25
C GLU A 81 9.49 -17.38 9.36
N GLU A 82 9.92 -17.26 8.10
CA GLU A 82 9.32 -16.33 7.14
C GLU A 82 7.89 -16.76 6.78
N ARG A 83 7.62 -18.06 6.66
CA ARG A 83 6.28 -18.60 6.39
C ARG A 83 5.30 -18.37 7.53
N ASP A 84 5.80 -18.37 8.76
CA ASP A 84 5.02 -18.05 9.96
C ASP A 84 5.05 -16.56 10.33
N THR A 85 5.63 -15.72 9.47
CA THR A 85 5.67 -14.27 9.70
C THR A 85 4.25 -13.70 9.70
N ARG A 86 3.98 -12.93 10.75
CA ARG A 86 2.70 -12.25 10.96
C ARG A 86 2.89 -10.75 10.89
N TYR A 87 1.85 -10.05 10.44
CA TYR A 87 1.77 -8.60 10.49
C TYR A 87 0.52 -8.19 11.31
N PRO A 88 0.57 -7.03 12.00
CA PRO A 88 -0.58 -6.55 12.75
C PRO A 88 -1.65 -6.01 11.82
N TYR A 89 -2.92 -6.12 12.19
CA TYR A 89 -4.02 -5.41 11.55
C TYR A 89 -4.97 -4.91 12.63
N LEU A 90 -5.84 -3.96 12.28
CA LEU A 90 -6.83 -3.42 13.20
C LEU A 90 -8.19 -3.93 12.82
N VAL A 91 -9.00 -4.36 13.78
CA VAL A 91 -10.41 -4.69 13.51
C VAL A 91 -11.28 -4.35 14.70
N THR A 92 -12.42 -3.74 14.42
CA THR A 92 -13.42 -3.41 15.45
C THR A 92 -14.82 -3.37 14.82
N THR A 93 -15.85 -3.23 15.65
CA THR A 93 -17.22 -3.04 15.16
C THR A 93 -17.42 -1.59 14.74
N LYS A 94 -18.27 -1.34 13.74
CA LYS A 94 -18.66 0.02 13.33
C LYS A 94 -19.22 0.82 14.50
N ALA A 95 -20.02 0.19 15.36
CA ALA A 95 -20.56 0.84 16.55
C ALA A 95 -19.46 1.35 17.49
N SER A 96 -18.46 0.51 17.79
CA SER A 96 -17.32 0.89 18.62
C SER A 96 -16.44 1.97 17.95
N ALA A 97 -16.21 1.85 16.64
CA ALA A 97 -15.47 2.82 15.85
C ALA A 97 -16.11 4.21 15.90
N LEU A 98 -17.42 4.30 15.65
CA LEU A 98 -18.17 5.56 15.67
C LEU A 98 -18.25 6.16 17.08
N ALA A 99 -18.40 5.34 18.12
CA ALA A 99 -18.42 5.81 19.50
C ALA A 99 -17.07 6.47 19.90
N ARG A 100 -15.95 5.85 19.51
CA ARG A 100 -14.61 6.42 19.75
C ARG A 100 -14.36 7.68 18.94
N ALA A 101 -14.76 7.69 17.66
CA ALA A 101 -14.67 8.88 16.82
C ALA A 101 -15.41 10.06 17.47
N ALA A 102 -16.67 9.85 17.88
CA ALA A 102 -17.45 10.87 18.57
C ALA A 102 -16.77 11.36 19.86
N ALA A 103 -16.24 10.45 20.68
CA ALA A 103 -15.59 10.80 21.95
C ALA A 103 -14.28 11.60 21.77
N ARG A 104 -13.56 11.39 20.66
CA ARG A 104 -12.26 12.02 20.39
C ARG A 104 -12.36 13.30 19.55
N ARG A 105 -13.52 13.52 18.94
CA ARG A 105 -13.76 14.56 17.92
C ARG A 105 -13.29 15.94 18.35
N ASP A 106 -13.83 16.48 19.44
CA ASP A 106 -13.63 17.89 19.78
C ASP A 106 -12.17 18.16 20.19
N ASN A 107 -11.56 17.26 20.96
CA ASN A 107 -10.14 17.39 21.31
C ASN A 107 -9.24 17.32 20.06
N LEU A 108 -9.51 16.40 19.13
CA LEU A 108 -8.71 16.28 17.92
C LEU A 108 -8.89 17.48 16.98
N VAL A 109 -10.12 17.95 16.78
CA VAL A 109 -10.42 19.11 15.94
C VAL A 109 -9.81 20.38 16.53
N ASP A 110 -9.87 20.57 17.84
CA ASP A 110 -9.21 21.70 18.50
C ASP A 110 -7.70 21.72 18.27
N LEU A 111 -7.06 20.53 18.28
CA LEU A 111 -5.63 20.39 18.07
C LEU A 111 -5.23 20.61 16.61
N LEU A 112 -5.99 20.07 15.66
CA LEU A 112 -5.75 20.20 14.21
C LEU A 112 -6.19 21.56 13.66
N GLY A 113 -7.13 22.22 14.32
CA GLY A 113 -7.76 23.47 13.90
C GLY A 113 -9.07 23.27 13.13
N GLU A 114 -9.93 24.28 13.20
CA GLU A 114 -11.31 24.26 12.70
C GLU A 114 -11.47 23.86 11.23
N ARG A 115 -10.47 24.08 10.38
CA ARG A 115 -10.51 23.64 8.98
C ARG A 115 -10.69 22.12 8.84
N TYR A 116 -10.23 21.33 9.80
CA TYR A 116 -10.35 19.88 9.77
C TYR A 116 -11.71 19.39 10.26
N ARG A 117 -12.55 20.24 10.85
CA ARG A 117 -13.88 19.84 11.36
C ARG A 117 -14.74 19.26 10.25
N SER A 118 -14.84 19.94 9.11
CA SER A 118 -15.63 19.48 7.96
C SER A 118 -15.06 18.20 7.33
N ILE A 119 -13.73 18.05 7.30
CA ILE A 119 -13.08 16.82 6.81
C ILE A 119 -13.39 15.66 7.75
N TYR A 120 -13.29 15.89 9.07
CA TYR A 120 -13.54 14.88 10.09
C TYR A 120 -14.99 14.42 10.08
N ASP A 121 -15.93 15.36 10.08
CA ASP A 121 -17.36 15.06 10.05
C ASP A 121 -17.73 14.29 8.78
N ALA A 122 -17.26 14.73 7.61
CA ALA A 122 -17.48 14.01 6.36
C ALA A 122 -16.91 12.59 6.39
N PHE A 123 -15.73 12.39 6.98
CA PHE A 123 -15.11 11.07 7.10
C PHE A 123 -15.91 10.15 8.03
N VAL A 124 -16.33 10.65 9.19
CA VAL A 124 -17.14 9.85 10.14
C VAL A 124 -18.50 9.52 9.54
N ASP A 125 -19.13 10.46 8.84
CA ASP A 125 -20.38 10.24 8.12
C ASP A 125 -20.22 9.19 7.00
N TYR A 126 -19.10 9.23 6.28
CA TYR A 126 -18.76 8.22 5.27
C TYR A 126 -18.64 6.83 5.88
N VAL A 127 -17.90 6.69 6.99
CA VAL A 127 -17.79 5.41 7.70
C VAL A 127 -19.17 4.94 8.19
N ALA A 128 -19.99 5.84 8.74
CA ALA A 128 -21.32 5.49 9.24
C ALA A 128 -22.24 4.96 8.13
N ALA A 129 -22.21 5.60 6.96
CA ALA A 129 -23.09 5.32 5.84
C ALA A 129 -22.61 4.14 4.96
N ALA A 130 -21.31 4.09 4.65
CA ALA A 130 -20.78 3.15 3.66
C ALA A 130 -20.32 1.82 4.26
N PHE A 131 -19.82 1.80 5.50
CA PHE A 131 -19.27 0.59 6.10
C PHE A 131 -20.36 -0.31 6.67
N GLY A 132 -20.12 -1.62 6.62
CA GLY A 132 -20.95 -2.67 7.21
C GLY A 132 -20.78 -2.78 8.73
N GLU A 133 -20.82 -4.00 9.25
CA GLU A 133 -20.72 -4.25 10.70
C GLU A 133 -19.30 -4.03 11.24
N PHE A 134 -18.28 -4.32 10.43
CA PHE A 134 -16.89 -4.28 10.84
C PHE A 134 -16.11 -3.21 10.08
N VAL A 135 -15.09 -2.69 10.74
CA VAL A 135 -14.12 -1.76 10.19
C VAL A 135 -12.74 -2.36 10.41
N LEU A 136 -11.95 -2.52 9.35
CA LEU A 136 -10.65 -3.18 9.40
C LEU A 136 -9.58 -2.34 8.70
N VAL A 137 -8.38 -2.28 9.30
CA VAL A 137 -7.19 -1.71 8.65
C VAL A 137 -6.20 -2.83 8.32
N ARG A 138 -6.00 -3.08 7.03
CA ARG A 138 -5.01 -4.02 6.52
C ARG A 138 -3.67 -3.32 6.34
N THR A 139 -2.65 -3.80 7.06
CA THR A 139 -1.31 -3.17 7.08
C THR A 139 -0.21 -4.00 6.40
N SER A 140 -0.57 -5.05 5.64
CA SER A 140 0.43 -5.96 5.05
C SER A 140 1.42 -5.30 4.10
N GLY A 141 1.08 -4.14 3.52
CA GLY A 141 2.01 -3.34 2.72
C GLY A 141 3.05 -2.56 3.53
N LEU A 142 2.86 -2.40 4.84
CA LEU A 142 3.84 -1.73 5.71
C LEU A 142 4.99 -2.68 6.07
N PRO A 143 6.23 -2.17 6.17
CA PRO A 143 7.38 -2.96 6.62
C PRO A 143 7.38 -3.11 8.15
N ILE A 144 6.26 -3.54 8.74
CA ILE A 144 6.11 -3.74 10.19
C ILE A 144 6.46 -5.18 10.51
N ALA A 145 7.47 -5.39 11.37
CA ALA A 145 7.78 -6.71 11.91
C ALA A 145 6.93 -7.00 13.15
N HIS A 146 6.81 -8.28 13.53
CA HIS A 146 6.07 -8.67 14.73
C HIS A 146 6.60 -7.97 16.01
N ASP A 147 7.90 -7.69 16.07
CA ASP A 147 8.54 -7.02 17.22
C ASP A 147 8.15 -5.53 17.36
N ASP A 148 7.62 -4.92 16.30
CA ASP A 148 7.14 -3.53 16.29
C ASP A 148 5.72 -3.38 16.86
N THR A 149 5.08 -4.48 17.29
CA THR A 149 3.72 -4.50 17.84
C THR A 149 3.55 -3.49 18.99
N ASN A 150 4.53 -3.45 19.90
CA ASN A 150 4.46 -2.56 21.05
C ASN A 150 4.45 -1.10 20.63
N ALA A 151 5.15 -0.74 19.55
CA ALA A 151 5.14 0.61 19.00
C ALA A 151 3.76 0.94 18.41
N PHE A 152 3.19 0.05 17.59
CA PHE A 152 1.89 0.29 16.95
C PHE A 152 0.74 0.37 17.96
N ALA A 153 0.71 -0.52 18.97
CA ALA A 153 -0.27 -0.44 20.05
C ALA A 153 -0.08 0.82 20.92
N THR A 154 1.17 1.27 21.10
CA THR A 154 1.48 2.53 21.81
C THR A 154 0.94 3.74 21.05
N GLU A 155 1.11 3.79 19.72
CA GLU A 155 0.54 4.85 18.88
C GLU A 155 -0.99 4.92 18.99
N LEU A 156 -1.67 3.78 19.04
CA LEU A 156 -3.13 3.73 19.26
C LEU A 156 -3.51 4.17 20.67
N ALA A 157 -2.74 3.79 21.68
CA ALA A 157 -2.96 4.22 23.05
C ALA A 157 -2.83 5.74 23.18
N GLN A 158 -1.87 6.36 22.49
CA GLN A 158 -1.70 7.81 22.43
C GLN A 158 -2.93 8.52 21.84
N VAL A 159 -3.47 8.02 20.74
CA VAL A 159 -4.72 8.56 20.16
C VAL A 159 -5.91 8.32 21.10
N ALA A 160 -5.97 7.18 21.79
CA ALA A 160 -7.04 6.88 22.75
C ALA A 160 -7.03 7.82 23.97
N LEU A 161 -5.88 8.39 24.36
CA LEU A 161 -5.81 9.37 25.45
C LEU A 161 -6.58 10.66 25.13
N LEU A 162 -6.84 10.96 23.86
CA LEU A 162 -7.67 12.11 23.45
C LEU A 162 -9.11 12.02 23.98
N GLU A 163 -9.59 10.86 24.43
CA GLU A 163 -10.89 10.74 25.10
C GLU A 163 -10.92 11.38 26.50
N ARG A 164 -9.75 11.54 27.13
CA ARG A 164 -9.61 11.93 28.54
C ARG A 164 -8.72 13.15 28.75
N GLN A 165 -7.82 13.43 27.82
CA GLN A 165 -6.80 14.46 27.93
C GLN A 165 -6.73 15.28 26.64
N ARG A 166 -6.49 16.58 26.79
CA ARG A 166 -6.41 17.51 25.66
C ARG A 166 -4.99 17.66 25.11
N GLU A 167 -3.98 17.43 25.94
CA GLU A 167 -2.58 17.54 25.53
C GLU A 167 -2.12 16.22 24.90
N PRO A 168 -1.76 16.20 23.60
CA PRO A 168 -1.20 15.02 22.97
C PRO A 168 0.24 14.78 23.45
N ASP A 169 0.70 13.53 23.35
CA ASP A 169 2.12 13.21 23.55
C ASP A 169 2.98 13.86 22.44
N ALA A 170 4.31 13.84 22.63
CA ALA A 170 5.24 14.51 21.70
C ALA A 170 5.18 13.97 20.26
N GLY A 171 4.94 12.67 20.07
CA GLY A 171 4.82 12.03 18.76
C GLY A 171 3.58 12.51 18.03
N LEU A 172 2.41 12.36 18.66
CA LEU A 172 1.13 12.83 18.12
C LEU A 172 1.11 14.36 17.94
N ALA A 173 1.70 15.12 18.87
CA ALA A 173 1.83 16.57 18.76
C ALA A 173 2.61 17.00 17.51
N ARG A 174 3.72 16.31 17.20
CA ARG A 174 4.51 16.57 16.00
C ARG A 174 3.72 16.27 14.74
N GLU A 175 3.04 15.13 14.69
CA GLU A 175 2.19 14.77 13.56
C GLU A 175 1.08 15.82 13.33
N ILE A 176 0.40 16.23 14.40
CA ILE A 176 -0.62 17.28 14.34
C ILE A 176 -0.04 18.59 13.79
N GLN A 177 1.17 18.98 14.20
CA GLN A 177 1.83 20.17 13.66
C GLN A 177 2.16 20.03 12.16
N GLU A 178 2.57 18.85 11.71
CA GLU A 178 2.83 18.57 10.29
C GLU A 178 1.54 18.64 9.47
N LEU A 179 0.45 18.04 9.98
CA LEU A 179 -0.87 18.13 9.35
C LEU A 179 -1.36 19.58 9.28
N ARG A 180 -1.23 20.36 10.35
CA ARG A 180 -1.58 21.80 10.36
C ARG A 180 -0.84 22.63 9.31
N ARG A 181 0.39 22.24 8.95
CA ARG A 181 1.19 22.90 7.91
C ARG A 181 0.93 22.32 6.52
N ALA A 182 0.22 21.20 6.40
CA ALA A 182 -0.07 20.59 5.12
C ALA A 182 -0.94 21.54 4.27
N PRO A 183 -0.65 21.65 2.96
CA PRO A 183 -1.47 22.42 2.04
C PRO A 183 -2.86 21.78 1.93
N ASP A 184 -3.88 22.59 1.65
CA ASP A 184 -5.26 22.11 1.53
C ASP A 184 -5.41 21.04 0.45
N ALA A 185 -4.51 21.04 -0.55
CA ALA A 185 -4.45 20.01 -1.58
C ALA A 185 -4.21 18.59 -1.09
N ASP A 186 -3.54 18.45 0.05
CA ASP A 186 -3.21 17.15 0.62
C ASP A 186 -3.94 16.90 1.95
N ALA A 187 -4.61 17.92 2.50
CA ALA A 187 -5.12 17.87 3.87
C ALA A 187 -6.14 16.74 4.07
N VAL A 188 -7.05 16.53 3.10
CA VAL A 188 -8.04 15.43 3.13
C VAL A 188 -7.34 14.08 3.07
N TRP A 189 -6.57 13.83 2.01
CA TRP A 189 -5.93 12.53 1.77
C TRP A 189 -4.97 12.09 2.88
N ARG A 190 -4.23 13.03 3.49
CA ARG A 190 -3.30 12.72 4.58
C ARG A 190 -4.01 12.25 5.85
N VAL A 191 -5.21 12.74 6.13
CA VAL A 191 -5.92 12.38 7.37
C VAL A 191 -6.93 11.26 7.18
N SER A 192 -7.52 11.12 5.98
CA SER A 192 -8.60 10.17 5.70
C SER A 192 -8.27 9.10 4.66
N GLY A 193 -7.12 9.17 3.98
CA GLY A 193 -6.83 8.33 2.82
C GLY A 193 -7.72 8.63 1.60
N SER A 194 -7.40 7.94 0.51
CA SER A 194 -8.01 8.06 -0.82
C SER A 194 -9.09 7.01 -1.05
N GLY A 195 -10.15 7.31 -1.79
CA GLY A 195 -11.22 6.37 -2.09
C GLY A 195 -11.68 6.48 -3.54
N ASP A 196 -12.66 5.66 -3.92
CA ASP A 196 -13.30 5.79 -5.22
C ASP A 196 -14.26 6.98 -5.22
N ALA A 197 -13.83 8.06 -5.86
CA ALA A 197 -14.63 9.27 -5.98
C ALA A 197 -15.70 9.19 -7.08
N HIS A 198 -15.70 8.12 -7.87
CA HIS A 198 -16.67 7.84 -8.92
C HIS A 198 -17.64 6.70 -8.55
N ALA A 199 -17.57 6.19 -7.32
CA ALA A 199 -18.49 5.15 -6.85
C ALA A 199 -19.95 5.63 -6.94
N ASP A 200 -20.81 4.76 -7.49
CA ASP A 200 -22.26 5.02 -7.62
C ASP A 200 -22.93 5.26 -6.26
N ALA A 201 -22.45 4.56 -5.23
CA ALA A 201 -22.90 4.70 -3.85
C ALA A 201 -21.74 5.17 -2.96
N HIS A 202 -21.99 6.22 -2.18
CA HIS A 202 -21.04 6.78 -1.22
C HIS A 202 -19.65 7.09 -1.83
N PRO A 203 -19.53 8.02 -2.80
CA PRO A 203 -18.22 8.41 -3.31
C PRO A 203 -17.37 9.06 -2.21
N TRP A 204 -16.07 8.74 -2.20
CA TRP A 204 -15.11 9.40 -1.32
C TRP A 204 -13.98 10.07 -2.12
N PRO A 205 -13.75 11.39 -1.93
CA PRO A 205 -14.45 12.31 -1.05
C PRO A 205 -15.87 12.60 -1.57
N SER A 206 -16.76 12.97 -0.65
CA SER A 206 -18.11 13.39 -1.02
C SER A 206 -18.06 14.67 -1.86
N ARG A 207 -19.09 14.91 -2.67
CA ARG A 207 -19.19 16.13 -3.49
C ARG A 207 -19.06 17.42 -2.67
N ALA A 208 -19.73 17.49 -1.52
CA ALA A 208 -19.65 18.65 -0.63
C ALA A 208 -18.22 18.86 -0.10
N LEU A 209 -17.51 17.78 0.22
CA LEU A 209 -16.12 17.85 0.66
C LEU A 209 -15.19 18.29 -0.48
N ALA A 210 -15.40 17.77 -1.69
CA ALA A 210 -14.67 18.18 -2.89
C ALA A 210 -14.91 19.65 -3.27
N GLU A 211 -16.12 20.19 -3.05
CA GLU A 211 -16.42 21.60 -3.26
C GLU A 211 -15.73 22.50 -2.21
N ALA A 212 -15.69 22.07 -0.95
CA ALA A 212 -15.00 22.79 0.13
C ALA A 212 -13.47 22.70 0.03
N PHE A 213 -12.94 21.60 -0.51
CA PHE A 213 -11.51 21.36 -0.72
C PHE A 213 -11.25 20.98 -2.18
N PRO A 214 -11.25 21.95 -3.12
CA PRO A 214 -11.16 21.67 -4.56
C PRO A 214 -9.97 20.83 -5.02
N ALA A 215 -8.91 20.80 -4.22
CA ALA A 215 -7.73 20.03 -4.54
C ALA A 215 -7.82 18.53 -4.12
N CYS A 216 -8.84 18.14 -3.35
CA CYS A 216 -9.26 16.73 -3.22
C CYS A 216 -10.33 16.33 -4.26
N ALA A 217 -10.85 17.28 -5.04
CA ALA A 217 -11.81 16.96 -6.07
C ALA A 217 -11.20 16.00 -7.11
N PRO A 218 -11.98 15.05 -7.64
CA PRO A 218 -11.53 14.19 -8.73
C PRO A 218 -11.13 15.09 -9.88
N ARG A 219 -9.89 14.99 -10.34
CA ARG A 219 -9.50 15.69 -11.56
C ARG A 219 -10.34 15.14 -12.68
N ALA A 220 -11.00 16.01 -13.44
CA ALA A 220 -11.71 15.61 -14.64
C ALA A 220 -10.79 14.72 -15.47
N THR A 221 -11.16 13.46 -15.61
CA THR A 221 -10.53 12.56 -16.56
C THR A 221 -10.67 13.27 -17.90
N GLN A 222 -9.58 13.80 -18.45
CA GLN A 222 -9.59 14.14 -19.87
C GLN A 222 -10.05 12.86 -20.54
N ALA A 223 -11.20 12.91 -21.23
CA ALA A 223 -11.79 11.77 -21.89
C ALA A 223 -10.70 11.10 -22.69
N ALA A 224 -10.15 10.01 -22.14
CA ALA A 224 -9.21 9.19 -22.86
C ALA A 224 -9.99 8.73 -24.10
N PRO A 225 -9.39 8.77 -25.29
CA PRO A 225 -10.07 8.29 -26.48
C PRO A 225 -10.59 6.88 -26.17
N THR A 226 -11.88 6.68 -26.42
CA THR A 226 -12.64 5.44 -26.20
C THR A 226 -11.73 4.22 -26.22
N PRO A 227 -11.66 3.43 -25.13
CA PRO A 227 -10.86 2.23 -25.12
C PRO A 227 -11.40 1.32 -26.23
N ARG A 228 -10.55 1.02 -27.23
CA ARG A 228 -10.70 -0.25 -27.95
C ARG A 228 -10.54 -1.33 -26.88
N ASP A 229 -11.48 -2.27 -26.81
CA ASP A 229 -11.47 -3.43 -25.90
C ASP A 229 -10.06 -3.81 -25.43
N THR A 230 -9.71 -3.38 -24.23
CA THR A 230 -8.55 -3.90 -23.49
C THR A 230 -9.09 -4.65 -22.30
N ALA A 231 -9.52 -5.89 -22.56
CA ALA A 231 -9.39 -6.94 -21.57
C ALA A 231 -7.89 -7.24 -21.43
N ASP A 232 -7.19 -6.43 -20.64
CA ASP A 232 -5.94 -6.81 -20.00
C ASP A 232 -5.93 -6.14 -18.64
N LYS A 233 -6.33 -6.92 -17.61
CA LYS A 233 -5.67 -6.88 -16.30
C LYS A 233 -4.15 -6.78 -16.54
N PRO A 234 -3.34 -6.22 -15.64
CA PRO A 234 -1.90 -6.36 -15.72
C PRO A 234 -1.55 -7.85 -15.58
N ARG A 235 -1.66 -8.60 -16.67
CA ARG A 235 -0.99 -9.87 -16.86
C ARG A 235 0.47 -9.49 -16.77
N TYR A 236 1.07 -9.89 -15.66
CA TYR A 236 2.50 -10.04 -15.55
C TYR A 236 2.99 -10.58 -16.90
N ARG A 237 3.76 -9.74 -17.60
CA ARG A 237 4.26 -10.04 -18.94
C ARG A 237 4.93 -11.42 -18.81
N PRO A 238 4.49 -12.45 -19.54
CA PRO A 238 5.13 -13.75 -19.42
C PRO A 238 6.60 -13.51 -19.75
N ARG A 239 7.46 -13.79 -18.78
CA ARG A 239 8.92 -13.64 -18.87
C ARG A 239 9.35 -14.49 -20.06
N ASN A 240 9.49 -13.82 -21.20
CA ASN A 240 9.61 -14.50 -22.48
C ASN A 240 10.97 -15.18 -22.46
N ARG A 241 11.05 -16.45 -22.89
CA ARG A 241 12.30 -17.24 -22.89
C ARG A 241 13.47 -16.51 -23.59
N LEU A 242 13.16 -15.54 -24.45
CA LEU A 242 14.11 -14.66 -25.12
C LEU A 242 14.89 -13.73 -24.17
N ASP A 243 14.28 -13.23 -23.09
CA ASP A 243 14.96 -12.32 -22.15
C ASP A 243 15.94 -13.11 -21.25
N ASN A 244 15.57 -14.31 -20.79
CA ASN A 244 16.51 -15.20 -20.08
C ASN A 244 17.66 -15.67 -20.99
N VAL A 245 17.40 -15.91 -22.29
CA VAL A 245 18.46 -16.27 -23.27
C VAL A 245 19.37 -15.09 -23.58
N LEU A 246 18.86 -13.85 -23.59
CA LEU A 246 19.68 -12.65 -23.78
C LEU A 246 20.56 -12.35 -22.55
N GLU A 247 20.00 -12.52 -21.36
CA GLU A 247 20.69 -12.23 -20.10
C GLU A 247 21.77 -13.28 -19.80
N TRP A 248 21.47 -14.58 -19.95
CA TRP A 248 22.47 -15.65 -19.85
C TRP A 248 23.43 -15.68 -21.04
N GLY A 249 22.97 -15.36 -22.25
CA GLY A 249 23.80 -15.30 -23.45
C GLY A 249 24.88 -14.21 -23.34
N ALA A 250 24.52 -13.03 -22.85
CA ALA A 250 25.48 -11.96 -22.58
C ALA A 250 26.50 -12.41 -21.53
N ALA A 251 26.06 -12.98 -20.40
CA ALA A 251 26.95 -13.46 -19.34
C ALA A 251 27.93 -14.54 -19.84
N CYS A 252 27.49 -15.48 -20.67
CA CYS A 252 28.36 -16.49 -21.27
C CYS A 252 29.36 -15.89 -22.27
N ILE A 253 28.97 -14.91 -23.08
CA ILE A 253 29.89 -14.19 -23.99
C ILE A 253 30.94 -13.43 -23.19
N PHE A 254 30.54 -12.79 -22.09
CA PHE A 254 31.45 -12.09 -21.19
C PHE A 254 32.46 -13.04 -20.54
N ALA A 255 32.00 -14.17 -20.01
CA ALA A 255 32.87 -15.17 -19.41
C ALA A 255 33.83 -15.79 -20.45
N ALA A 256 33.34 -16.12 -21.65
CA ALA A 256 34.15 -16.71 -22.71
C ALA A 256 35.21 -15.74 -23.24
N ALA A 257 34.86 -14.46 -23.43
CA ALA A 257 35.81 -13.43 -23.87
C ALA A 257 36.90 -13.18 -22.82
N PHE A 258 36.53 -13.10 -21.54
CA PHE A 258 37.48 -12.90 -20.46
C PHE A 258 38.43 -14.10 -20.28
N ILE A 259 37.87 -15.31 -20.20
CA ILE A 259 38.64 -16.55 -19.98
C ILE A 259 39.51 -16.88 -21.20
N GLY A 260 38.97 -16.75 -22.42
CA GLY A 260 39.71 -17.02 -23.65
C GLY A 260 40.89 -16.07 -23.85
N THR A 261 40.69 -14.78 -23.60
CA THR A 261 41.76 -13.78 -23.69
C THR A 261 42.82 -14.00 -22.60
N TRP A 262 42.40 -14.36 -21.39
CA TRP A 262 43.31 -14.64 -20.29
C TRP A 262 44.15 -15.92 -20.53
N ILE A 263 43.56 -17.01 -21.03
CA ILE A 263 44.29 -18.24 -21.34
C ILE A 263 45.36 -17.98 -22.42
N MET A 264 45.05 -17.17 -23.42
CA MET A 264 45.92 -16.95 -24.57
C MET A 264 47.03 -15.91 -24.33
N THR A 265 46.77 -14.89 -23.50
CA THR A 265 47.72 -13.78 -23.28
C THR A 265 48.33 -13.75 -21.88
N LYS A 266 47.75 -14.50 -20.92
CA LYS A 266 48.05 -14.46 -19.47
C LYS A 266 48.03 -13.06 -18.84
N SER A 267 47.42 -12.09 -19.51
CA SER A 267 47.38 -10.70 -19.06
C SER A 267 45.95 -10.31 -18.68
N ILE A 268 45.77 -10.00 -17.40
CA ILE A 268 44.48 -9.59 -16.83
C ILE A 268 44.04 -8.24 -17.41
N TRP A 269 44.97 -7.32 -17.64
CA TRP A 269 44.67 -5.98 -18.18
C TRP A 269 44.16 -6.04 -19.63
N LEU A 270 44.70 -6.93 -20.45
CA LEU A 270 44.20 -7.15 -21.81
C LEU A 270 42.83 -7.81 -21.81
N ALA A 271 42.58 -8.77 -20.90
CA ALA A 271 41.26 -9.36 -20.74
C ALA A 271 40.20 -8.31 -20.36
N ILE A 272 40.49 -7.44 -19.37
CA ILE A 272 39.59 -6.34 -18.98
C ILE A 272 39.34 -5.40 -20.17
N GLY A 273 40.39 -5.02 -20.91
CA GLY A 273 40.27 -4.15 -22.07
C GLY A 273 39.36 -4.71 -23.17
N VAL A 274 39.54 -5.98 -23.55
CA VAL A 274 38.70 -6.65 -24.55
C VAL A 274 37.25 -6.75 -24.09
N THR A 275 37.04 -7.06 -22.81
CA THR A 275 35.71 -7.19 -22.22
C THR A 275 34.94 -5.86 -22.27
N ALA A 276 35.61 -4.74 -21.96
CA ALA A 276 35.02 -3.40 -22.04
C ALA A 276 34.62 -3.01 -23.47
N VAL A 277 35.41 -3.39 -24.48
CA VAL A 277 35.10 -3.13 -25.90
C VAL A 277 33.85 -3.92 -26.33
N VAL A 278 33.72 -5.18 -25.92
CA VAL A 278 32.54 -6.01 -26.21
C VAL A 278 31.28 -5.41 -25.57
N THR A 279 31.36 -4.92 -24.32
CA THR A 279 30.23 -4.21 -23.68
C THR A 279 29.80 -2.98 -24.46
N ALA A 280 30.76 -2.17 -24.90
CA ALA A 280 30.46 -0.94 -25.63
C ALA A 280 29.74 -1.21 -26.96
N ILE A 281 30.12 -2.27 -27.67
CA ILE A 281 29.46 -2.69 -28.92
C ILE A 281 28.03 -3.17 -28.67
N LEU A 282 27.81 -3.96 -27.60
CA LEU A 282 26.47 -4.45 -27.24
C LEU A 282 25.53 -3.31 -26.85
N VAL A 283 25.99 -2.38 -26.01
CA VAL A 283 25.21 -1.19 -25.61
C VAL A 283 24.88 -0.32 -26.82
N TRP A 284 25.84 -0.10 -27.72
CA TRP A 284 25.59 0.66 -28.95
C TRP A 284 24.56 -0.02 -29.86
N GLY A 285 24.61 -1.34 -29.99
CA GLY A 285 23.63 -2.12 -30.75
C GLY A 285 22.20 -1.96 -30.22
N ILE A 286 22.03 -2.03 -28.89
CA ILE A 286 20.74 -1.87 -28.23
C ILE A 286 20.19 -0.45 -28.42
N VAL A 287 21.02 0.57 -28.21
CA VAL A 287 20.64 1.99 -28.39
C VAL A 287 20.23 2.28 -29.84
N ARG A 288 20.90 1.67 -30.82
CA ARG A 288 20.58 1.85 -32.25
C ARG A 288 19.23 1.21 -32.63
N VAL A 289 18.91 0.04 -32.06
CA VAL A 289 17.62 -0.64 -32.32
C VAL A 289 16.45 0.10 -31.67
N GLN A 290 16.66 0.76 -30.53
CA GLN A 290 15.63 1.57 -29.85
C GLN A 290 15.33 2.92 -30.53
N ARG A 291 16.25 3.47 -31.36
CA ARG A 291 16.01 4.71 -32.12
C ARG A 291 15.29 4.52 -33.47
N ILE A 292 15.10 3.26 -33.91
CA ILE A 292 14.48 2.92 -35.21
C ILE A 292 13.01 2.48 -35.04
N LYS A 293 12.51 2.41 -33.80
CA LYS A 293 11.09 2.26 -33.47
C LYS A 293 10.51 3.60 -33.01
#